data_AF-A0A0W8DBN0-F1
#
_entry.id   AF-A0A0W8DBN0-F1
#
_cell.length_a   1.000
_cell.length_b   1.000
_cell.length_c   1.000
_cell.angle_alpha   90.00
_cell.angle_beta   90.00
_cell.angle_gamma   90.00
#
_symmetry.space_group_name_H-M   'P 1'
#
loop_
_entity.id
_entity.type
_entity.pdbx_description
1 polymer ?
#
loop_
_entity_poly.entity_id
_entity_poly.type
_entity_poly.pdbx_seq_one_letter_code
_entity_poly.pdbx_strand_id
1 'polypeptide(L)'
;MSGFFIDPKDLPDGGYGLIQVLFLGAVYGFVLFNASNLISDGSELLLLVPSMAGIVGSVVLPVLGAVPDGAIVLFSGMGPNAQEQVSVGVGALAGSTIMLLTIPWALSVYAGRVNIDENGRGNYVRPKGDQHWAKLMPPGNRNLTKTGVVLFDEIPSTARTMILTSLIYLILQVPALFYTGTAAEDAKADNAQVAKAEKPSLS
;
A
#
# COMPACT_ATOMS: atom_id res chain seq x y z
N MET A 1 14.39 -31.20 9.34
CA MET A 1 13.05 -30.79 8.89
C MET A 1 13.23 -30.14 7.54
N SER A 2 12.92 -30.87 6.48
CA SER A 2 12.99 -30.40 5.09
C SER A 2 12.02 -29.25 4.89
N GLY A 3 12.51 -28.14 4.32
CA GLY A 3 11.78 -26.90 4.18
C GLY A 3 10.47 -27.08 3.43
N PHE A 4 9.38 -26.57 4.02
CA PHE A 4 8.09 -26.38 3.34
C PHE A 4 8.20 -25.36 2.18
N PHE A 5 9.27 -24.56 2.20
CA PHE A 5 9.62 -23.60 1.16
C PHE A 5 10.75 -24.18 0.30
N ILE A 6 10.54 -24.22 -1.01
CA ILE A 6 11.60 -24.49 -1.99
C ILE A 6 12.45 -23.22 -2.07
N ASP A 7 13.70 -23.30 -1.61
CA ASP A 7 14.60 -22.16 -1.65
C ASP A 7 15.04 -21.92 -3.11
N PRO A 8 14.87 -20.71 -3.68
CA PRO A 8 15.27 -20.43 -5.06
C PRO A 8 16.76 -20.66 -5.32
N LYS A 9 17.57 -20.72 -4.26
CA LYS A 9 19.02 -20.99 -4.29
C LYS A 9 19.37 -22.45 -4.53
N ASP A 10 18.42 -23.37 -4.33
CA ASP A 10 18.60 -24.81 -4.61
C ASP A 10 18.29 -25.15 -6.08
N LEU A 11 17.94 -24.15 -6.89
CA LEU A 11 17.57 -24.31 -8.30
C LEU A 11 18.81 -24.12 -9.20
N PRO A 12 18.95 -24.90 -10.27
CA PRO A 12 20.08 -24.77 -11.19
C PRO A 12 20.06 -23.40 -11.90
N ASP A 13 21.17 -22.65 -11.87
CA ASP A 13 21.37 -21.30 -12.44
C ASP A 13 21.22 -21.20 -13.99
N GLY A 14 20.67 -22.22 -14.65
CA GLY A 14 20.39 -22.25 -16.08
C GLY A 14 18.95 -21.85 -16.43
N GLY A 15 18.62 -21.84 -17.73
CA GLY A 15 17.27 -21.55 -18.21
C GLY A 15 16.17 -22.47 -17.65
N TYR A 16 16.53 -23.70 -17.25
CA TYR A 16 15.62 -24.63 -16.57
C TYR A 16 15.25 -24.17 -15.15
N GLY A 17 16.17 -23.53 -14.41
CA GLY A 17 15.86 -22.96 -13.09
C GLY A 17 14.89 -21.80 -13.18
N LEU A 18 15.04 -20.92 -14.18
CA LEU A 18 14.10 -19.83 -14.42
C LEU A 18 12.68 -20.33 -14.74
N ILE A 19 12.55 -21.39 -15.56
CA ILE A 19 11.25 -22.02 -15.84
C ILE A 19 10.64 -22.59 -14.56
N GLN A 20 11.45 -23.21 -13.69
CA GLN A 20 10.98 -23.76 -12.43
C GLN A 20 10.54 -22.67 -11.44
N VAL A 21 11.28 -21.56 -11.32
CA VAL A 21 10.88 -20.39 -10.51
C VAL A 21 9.58 -19.79 -11.04
N LEU A 22 9.43 -19.63 -12.35
CA LEU A 22 8.19 -19.11 -12.95
C LEU A 22 7.01 -20.06 -12.73
N PHE A 23 7.21 -21.37 -12.86
CA PHE A 23 6.18 -22.36 -12.58
C PHE A 23 5.77 -22.33 -11.10
N LEU A 24 6.74 -22.28 -10.19
CA LEU A 24 6.48 -22.19 -8.75
C LEU A 24 5.75 -20.89 -8.39
N GLY A 25 6.18 -19.76 -8.97
CA GLY A 25 5.52 -18.47 -8.84
C GLY A 25 4.09 -18.49 -9.39
N ALA A 26 3.85 -19.17 -10.51
CA ALA A 26 2.51 -19.33 -11.07
C ALA A 26 1.60 -20.19 -10.17
N VAL A 27 2.11 -21.27 -9.59
CA VAL A 27 1.35 -22.12 -8.64
C VAL A 27 1.02 -21.34 -7.37
N TYR A 28 2.00 -20.65 -6.76
CA TYR A 28 1.73 -19.81 -5.59
C TYR A 28 0.78 -18.65 -5.93
N GLY A 29 0.94 -18.03 -7.10
CA GLY A 29 0.02 -17.00 -7.60
C GLY A 29 -1.41 -17.53 -7.77
N PHE A 30 -1.58 -18.74 -8.30
CA PHE A 30 -2.89 -19.37 -8.43
C PHE A 30 -3.53 -19.65 -7.05
N VAL A 31 -2.75 -20.15 -6.09
CA VAL A 31 -3.24 -20.36 -4.71
C VAL A 31 -3.65 -19.03 -4.07
N LEU A 32 -2.82 -17.99 -4.21
CA LEU A 32 -3.13 -16.63 -3.70
C LEU A 32 -4.37 -16.04 -4.38
N PHE A 33 -4.55 -16.27 -5.68
CA PHE A 33 -5.75 -15.82 -6.40
C PHE A 33 -7.02 -16.48 -5.86
N ASN A 34 -7.00 -17.81 -5.64
CA ASN A 34 -8.13 -18.50 -5.03
C ASN A 34 -8.38 -18.00 -3.60
N ALA A 35 -7.33 -17.89 -2.78
CA ALA A 35 -7.47 -17.38 -1.41
C ALA A 35 -8.06 -15.96 -1.36
N SER A 36 -7.65 -15.08 -2.30
CA SER A 36 -8.18 -13.72 -2.41
C SER A 36 -9.66 -13.72 -2.76
N ASN A 37 -10.10 -14.61 -3.66
CA ASN A 37 -11.53 -14.77 -3.97
C ASN A 37 -12.32 -15.24 -2.75
N LEU A 38 -11.82 -16.22 -1.98
CA LEU A 38 -12.48 -16.65 -0.74
C LEU A 38 -12.56 -15.52 0.30
N ILE A 39 -11.51 -14.69 0.43
CA ILE A 39 -11.52 -13.52 1.31
C ILE A 39 -12.56 -12.49 0.83
N SER A 40 -12.64 -12.26 -0.48
CA SER A 40 -13.62 -11.36 -1.10
C SER A 40 -15.05 -11.84 -0.83
N ASP A 41 -15.35 -13.10 -1.10
CA ASP A 41 -16.68 -13.67 -0.84
C ASP A 41 -17.03 -13.62 0.65
N GLY A 42 -16.06 -13.95 1.52
CA GLY A 42 -16.20 -13.81 2.97
C GLY A 42 -16.47 -12.37 3.42
N SER A 43 -15.82 -11.39 2.77
CA SER A 43 -16.05 -9.97 3.04
C SER A 43 -17.46 -9.53 2.68
N GLU A 44 -17.99 -10.00 1.55
CA GLU A 44 -19.35 -9.70 1.08
C GLU A 44 -20.41 -10.30 2.02
N LEU A 45 -20.19 -11.54 2.47
CA LEU A 45 -21.02 -12.21 3.48
C LEU A 45 -21.05 -11.46 4.82
N LEU A 46 -19.91 -10.90 5.26
CA LEU A 46 -19.84 -10.10 6.49
C LEU A 46 -20.52 -8.74 6.35
N LEU A 47 -20.49 -8.14 5.15
CA LEU A 47 -21.23 -6.91 4.86
C LEU A 47 -22.75 -7.13 4.75
N LEU A 48 -23.18 -8.37 4.47
CA LEU A 48 -24.60 -8.74 4.41
C LEU A 48 -25.28 -8.72 5.79
N VAL A 49 -24.51 -8.65 6.89
CA VAL A 49 -25.02 -8.49 8.25
C VAL A 49 -25.21 -6.99 8.55
N PRO A 50 -26.45 -6.46 8.51
CA PRO A 50 -26.69 -5.01 8.52
C PRO A 50 -26.24 -4.33 9.82
N SER A 51 -26.18 -5.09 10.92
CA SER A 51 -25.76 -4.60 12.25
C SER A 51 -24.27 -4.29 12.33
N MET A 52 -23.43 -4.92 11.49
CA MET A 52 -21.96 -4.80 11.56
C MET A 52 -21.34 -4.24 10.27
N ALA A 53 -22.13 -4.02 9.21
CA ALA A 53 -21.64 -3.59 7.90
C ALA A 53 -20.74 -2.33 7.95
N GLY A 54 -21.06 -1.36 8.82
CA GLY A 54 -20.26 -0.14 8.98
C GLY A 54 -18.86 -0.39 9.55
N ILE A 55 -18.73 -1.29 10.54
CA ILE A 55 -17.45 -1.65 11.16
C ILE A 55 -16.67 -2.61 10.26
N VAL A 56 -17.38 -3.55 9.64
CA VAL A 56 -16.78 -4.53 8.73
C VAL A 56 -16.12 -3.80 7.57
N GLY A 57 -16.84 -2.91 6.88
CA GLY A 57 -16.33 -2.19 5.72
C GLY A 57 -15.17 -1.24 6.03
N SER A 58 -15.20 -0.56 7.19
CA SER A 58 -14.20 0.47 7.52
C SER A 58 -12.95 -0.05 8.25
N VAL A 59 -13.05 -1.17 8.98
CA VAL A 59 -11.95 -1.68 9.82
C VAL A 59 -11.59 -3.12 9.47
N VAL A 60 -12.58 -4.01 9.38
CA VAL A 60 -12.30 -5.45 9.22
C VAL A 60 -11.74 -5.76 7.82
N LEU A 61 -12.32 -5.19 6.76
CA LEU A 61 -11.84 -5.47 5.40
C LEU A 61 -10.41 -4.95 5.15
N PRO A 62 -10.05 -3.72 5.57
CA PRO A 62 -8.65 -3.28 5.51
C PRO A 62 -7.69 -4.16 6.30
N VAL A 63 -8.07 -4.61 7.51
CA VAL A 63 -7.22 -5.48 8.33
C VAL A 63 -7.05 -6.85 7.69
N LEU A 64 -8.12 -7.49 7.23
CA LEU A 64 -8.06 -8.79 6.55
C LEU A 64 -7.23 -8.72 5.26
N GLY A 65 -7.31 -7.60 4.53
CA GLY A 65 -6.48 -7.36 3.35
C GLY A 65 -4.98 -7.23 3.65
N ALA A 66 -4.61 -6.78 4.85
CA ALA A 66 -3.21 -6.63 5.27
C ALA A 66 -2.61 -7.89 5.93
N VAL A 67 -3.43 -8.88 6.31
CA VAL A 67 -2.97 -10.14 6.92
C VAL A 67 -2.01 -10.92 6.00
N PRO A 68 -2.28 -11.09 4.68
CA PRO A 68 -1.36 -11.78 3.77
C PRO A 68 0.00 -11.08 3.66
N ASP A 69 0.01 -9.75 3.52
CA ASP A 69 1.25 -8.96 3.48
C ASP A 69 2.06 -9.11 4.78
N GLY A 70 1.40 -9.04 5.93
CA GLY A 70 2.03 -9.22 7.24
C GLY A 70 2.60 -10.63 7.45
N ALA A 71 1.90 -11.66 6.96
CA ALA A 71 2.38 -13.04 7.02
C ALA A 71 3.67 -13.22 6.19
N ILE A 72 3.72 -12.67 4.97
CA ILE A 72 4.91 -12.73 4.10
C ILE A 72 6.13 -12.10 4.80
N VAL A 73 5.96 -10.94 5.45
CA VAL A 73 7.05 -10.28 6.18
C VAL A 73 7.48 -11.08 7.41
N LEU A 74 6.54 -11.64 8.16
CA LEU A 74 6.84 -12.49 9.32
C LEU A 74 7.66 -13.72 8.92
N PHE A 75 7.26 -14.42 7.85
CA PHE A 75 7.99 -15.58 7.33
C PHE A 75 9.37 -15.18 6.76
N SER A 76 9.49 -13.99 6.19
CA SER A 76 10.79 -13.45 5.74
C SER A 76 11.76 -13.14 6.89
N GLY A 77 11.28 -12.97 8.12
CA GLY A 77 12.10 -12.70 9.30
C GLY A 77 12.56 -13.93 10.08
N MET A 78 12.04 -15.12 9.77
CA MET A 78 12.40 -16.36 10.47
C MET A 78 13.59 -17.12 9.84
N GLY A 79 14.18 -16.58 8.76
CA GLY A 79 15.33 -17.18 8.07
C GLY A 79 16.68 -16.90 8.77
N PRO A 80 17.72 -17.71 8.48
CA PRO A 80 19.06 -17.54 9.06
C PRO A 80 19.74 -16.20 8.69
N ASN A 81 19.30 -15.55 7.62
CA ASN A 81 19.72 -14.20 7.20
C ASN A 81 18.60 -13.17 7.42
N ALA A 82 17.99 -13.18 8.60
CA ALA A 82 16.83 -12.37 8.93
C ALA A 82 17.04 -10.87 8.64
N GLN A 83 18.22 -10.29 8.89
CA GLN A 83 18.41 -8.85 8.70
C GLN A 83 18.31 -8.39 7.23
N GLU A 84 18.91 -9.14 6.30
CA GLU A 84 18.86 -8.83 4.87
C GLU A 84 17.48 -9.20 4.28
N GLN A 85 16.94 -10.35 4.67
CA GLN A 85 15.61 -10.79 4.21
C GLN A 85 14.49 -9.89 4.74
N VAL A 86 14.56 -9.43 6.00
CA VAL A 86 13.61 -8.45 6.56
C VAL A 86 13.72 -7.12 5.85
N SER A 87 14.92 -6.66 5.49
CA SER A 87 15.07 -5.41 4.72
C SER A 87 14.37 -5.49 3.36
N VAL A 88 14.54 -6.59 2.64
CA VAL A 88 13.84 -6.86 1.37
C VAL A 88 12.32 -7.00 1.59
N GLY A 89 11.90 -7.70 2.65
CA GLY A 89 10.49 -7.88 3.01
C GLY A 89 9.79 -6.58 3.39
N VAL A 90 10.45 -5.69 4.14
CA VAL A 90 9.94 -4.36 4.49
C VAL A 90 9.82 -3.48 3.25
N GLY A 91 10.79 -3.53 2.33
CA GLY A 91 10.71 -2.84 1.05
C GLY A 91 9.54 -3.31 0.19
N ALA A 92 9.30 -4.63 0.14
CA ALA A 92 8.16 -5.21 -0.57
C ALA A 92 6.81 -4.80 0.06
N LEU A 93 6.70 -4.80 1.40
CA LEU A 93 5.49 -4.36 2.13
C LEU A 93 5.21 -2.86 1.93
N ALA A 94 6.26 -2.02 1.96
CA ALA A 94 6.12 -0.60 1.65
C ALA A 94 5.66 -0.38 0.20
N GLY A 95 6.24 -1.13 -0.75
CA GLY A 95 5.83 -1.12 -2.15
C GLY A 95 4.39 -1.56 -2.36
N SER A 96 3.93 -2.64 -1.71
CA SER A 96 2.55 -3.12 -1.82
C SER A 96 1.56 -2.10 -1.28
N THR A 97 1.87 -1.47 -0.13
CA THR A 97 1.04 -0.40 0.46
C THR A 97 0.91 0.79 -0.49
N ILE A 98 2.03 1.27 -1.06
CA ILE A 98 1.99 2.38 -2.03
C ILE A 98 1.21 1.99 -3.28
N MET A 99 1.38 0.77 -3.78
CA MET A 99 0.65 0.28 -4.95
C MET A 99 -0.86 0.17 -4.70
N LEU A 100 -1.26 -0.35 -3.54
CA LEU A 100 -2.67 -0.46 -3.12
C LEU A 100 -3.30 0.92 -2.84
N LEU A 101 -2.50 1.90 -2.40
CA LEU A 101 -3.00 3.26 -2.22
C LEU A 101 -3.05 4.06 -3.54
N THR A 102 -2.23 3.73 -4.54
CA THR A 102 -2.18 4.48 -5.81
C THR A 102 -3.09 3.88 -6.86
N ILE A 103 -3.05 2.56 -7.08
CA ILE A 103 -3.79 1.90 -8.17
C ILE A 103 -5.28 1.81 -7.87
N PRO A 104 -5.75 1.15 -6.78
CA PRO A 104 -7.15 1.15 -6.39
C PRO A 104 -7.77 2.54 -6.26
N TRP A 105 -7.05 3.50 -5.67
CA TRP A 105 -7.52 4.88 -5.55
C TRP A 105 -7.66 5.54 -6.93
N ALA A 106 -6.63 5.47 -7.78
CA ALA A 106 -6.67 6.07 -9.12
C ALA A 106 -7.75 5.43 -9.99
N LEU A 107 -7.90 4.10 -9.92
CA LEU A 107 -8.98 3.36 -10.60
C LEU A 107 -10.35 3.78 -10.05
N SER A 108 -10.50 3.93 -8.75
CA SER A 108 -11.76 4.37 -8.13
C SER A 108 -12.13 5.80 -8.51
N VAL A 109 -11.16 6.71 -8.56
CA VAL A 109 -11.36 8.10 -9.01
C VAL A 109 -11.70 8.12 -10.51
N TYR A 110 -10.98 7.33 -11.32
CA TYR A 110 -11.18 7.27 -12.76
C TYR A 110 -12.52 6.64 -13.14
N ALA A 111 -12.85 5.48 -12.57
CA ALA A 111 -14.12 4.78 -12.79
C ALA A 111 -15.31 5.50 -12.11
N GLY A 112 -15.05 6.17 -10.98
CA GLY A 112 -16.03 6.93 -10.21
C GLY A 112 -16.49 8.23 -10.89
N ARG A 113 -15.72 8.75 -11.85
CA ARG A 113 -15.98 10.06 -12.46
C ARG A 113 -17.38 10.14 -13.10
N VAL A 114 -18.08 11.22 -12.82
CA VAL A 114 -19.35 11.63 -13.44
C VAL A 114 -19.21 13.05 -13.98
N ASN A 115 -20.11 13.45 -14.87
CA ASN A 115 -20.30 14.86 -15.15
C ASN A 115 -20.84 15.60 -13.93
N ILE A 116 -20.26 16.78 -13.69
CA ILE A 116 -20.68 17.70 -12.63
C ILE A 116 -21.50 18.83 -13.29
N ASP A 117 -22.70 19.07 -12.77
CA ASP A 117 -23.57 20.18 -13.18
C ASP A 117 -23.06 21.53 -12.62
N GLU A 118 -23.56 22.68 -13.10
CA GLU A 118 -23.17 24.01 -12.61
C GLU A 118 -23.37 24.19 -11.09
N ASN A 119 -24.23 23.38 -10.49
CA ASN A 119 -24.50 23.34 -9.06
C ASN A 119 -23.62 22.36 -8.26
N GLY A 120 -22.56 21.79 -8.86
CA GLY A 120 -21.66 20.84 -8.19
C GLY A 120 -22.26 19.44 -7.97
N ARG A 121 -23.43 19.16 -8.52
CA ARG A 121 -24.13 17.87 -8.39
C ARG A 121 -23.69 16.91 -9.48
N GLY A 122 -23.30 15.71 -9.07
CA GLY A 122 -22.85 14.65 -9.97
C GLY A 122 -24.04 13.85 -10.50
N ASN A 123 -24.07 13.60 -11.80
CA ASN A 123 -25.12 12.79 -12.43
C ASN A 123 -24.88 11.30 -12.18
N TYR A 124 -25.14 10.83 -10.94
CA TYR A 124 -25.05 9.40 -10.57
C TYR A 124 -26.35 8.63 -10.82
N VAL A 125 -27.47 9.32 -11.02
CA VAL A 125 -28.80 8.72 -11.13
C VAL A 125 -29.22 8.68 -12.60
N ARG A 126 -29.45 7.48 -13.13
CA ARG A 126 -30.06 7.30 -14.45
C ARG A 126 -31.49 7.89 -14.43
N PRO A 127 -31.83 8.87 -15.28
CA PRO A 127 -33.19 9.34 -15.45
C PRO A 127 -34.09 8.18 -15.89
N LYS A 128 -35.22 7.97 -15.21
CA LYS A 128 -36.19 6.93 -15.59
C LYS A 128 -36.75 7.26 -16.97
N GLY A 129 -36.45 6.42 -17.97
CA GLY A 129 -36.99 6.54 -19.33
C GLY A 129 -35.95 6.81 -20.42
N ASP A 130 -34.69 7.09 -20.07
CA ASP A 130 -33.67 7.40 -21.07
C ASP A 130 -32.77 6.18 -21.35
N GLN A 131 -32.79 5.68 -22.60
CA GLN A 131 -31.99 4.54 -23.06
C GLN A 131 -30.57 4.95 -23.47
N HIS A 132 -30.31 6.25 -23.65
CA HIS A 132 -29.00 6.82 -24.03
C HIS A 132 -28.27 7.52 -22.87
N TRP A 133 -28.60 7.18 -21.61
CA TRP A 133 -27.89 7.73 -20.47
C TRP A 133 -26.51 7.10 -20.31
N ALA A 134 -25.48 7.93 -20.32
CA ALA A 134 -24.12 7.56 -19.99
C ALA A 134 -23.63 8.40 -18.80
N LYS A 135 -22.80 7.80 -17.94
CA LYS A 135 -22.15 8.45 -16.79
C LYS A 135 -21.34 9.71 -17.18
N LEU A 136 -20.93 9.78 -18.45
CA LEU A 136 -20.20 10.87 -19.10
C LEU A 136 -20.96 11.29 -20.38
N MET A 137 -21.50 12.50 -20.42
CA MET A 137 -22.13 13.11 -21.61
C MET A 137 -21.41 14.41 -22.02
N PRO A 138 -20.82 14.52 -23.22
CA PRO A 138 -20.67 13.48 -24.24
C PRO A 138 -19.74 12.33 -23.78
N PRO A 139 -19.90 11.11 -24.36
CA PRO A 139 -19.09 9.95 -24.05
C PRO A 139 -17.60 10.26 -24.24
N GLY A 140 -16.80 10.07 -23.19
CA GLY A 140 -15.35 10.29 -23.28
C GLY A 140 -14.88 11.74 -23.08
N ASN A 141 -15.75 12.65 -22.60
CA ASN A 141 -15.30 14.00 -22.27
C ASN A 141 -14.29 13.97 -21.10
N ARG A 142 -13.01 14.20 -21.39
CA ARG A 142 -11.90 14.20 -20.41
C ARG A 142 -11.66 15.57 -19.77
N ASN A 143 -12.65 16.46 -19.79
CA ASN A 143 -12.52 17.79 -19.21
C ASN A 143 -12.30 17.70 -17.70
N LEU A 144 -11.09 18.08 -17.26
CA LEU A 144 -10.64 18.05 -15.86
C LEU A 144 -11.47 18.96 -14.94
N THR A 145 -12.18 19.94 -15.51
CA THR A 145 -12.97 20.94 -14.76
C THR A 145 -14.48 20.68 -14.76
N LYS A 146 -14.99 19.78 -15.62
CA LYS A 146 -16.43 19.47 -15.74
C LYS A 146 -16.78 18.03 -15.38
N THR A 147 -15.77 17.22 -15.05
CA THR A 147 -15.94 15.82 -14.65
C THR A 147 -15.17 15.56 -13.37
N GLY A 148 -15.77 14.80 -12.45
CA GLY A 148 -15.13 14.49 -11.18
C GLY A 148 -15.95 13.50 -10.36
N VAL A 149 -15.53 13.28 -9.12
CA VAL A 149 -16.25 12.46 -8.14
C VAL A 149 -16.85 13.40 -7.11
N VAL A 150 -18.15 13.30 -6.88
CA VAL A 150 -18.80 14.05 -5.79
C VAL A 150 -18.47 13.37 -4.47
N LEU A 151 -17.97 14.18 -3.55
CA LEU A 151 -17.65 13.78 -2.21
C LEU A 151 -18.85 14.08 -1.31
N PHE A 152 -19.04 13.29 -0.25
CA PHE A 152 -19.97 13.64 0.81
C PHE A 152 -19.44 14.84 1.61
N ASP A 153 -20.34 15.66 2.16
CA ASP A 153 -19.99 16.88 2.90
C ASP A 153 -19.10 16.61 4.14
N GLU A 154 -19.09 15.37 4.62
CA GLU A 154 -18.30 14.93 5.78
C GLU A 154 -16.83 14.63 5.43
N ILE A 155 -16.54 14.28 4.16
CA ILE A 155 -15.19 13.97 3.68
C ILE A 155 -14.20 15.13 3.83
N PRO A 156 -14.51 16.39 3.45
CA PRO A 156 -13.55 17.49 3.62
C PRO A 156 -13.20 17.77 5.09
N SER A 157 -14.14 17.52 6.01
CA SER A 157 -13.88 17.64 7.46
C SER A 157 -12.90 16.58 7.94
N THR A 158 -13.11 15.32 7.55
CA THR A 158 -12.21 14.21 7.88
C THR A 158 -10.84 14.38 7.21
N ALA A 159 -10.79 14.83 5.95
CA ALA A 159 -9.56 15.09 5.23
C ALA A 159 -8.73 16.19 5.90
N ARG A 160 -9.37 17.27 6.35
CA ARG A 160 -8.69 18.33 7.11
C ARG A 160 -8.12 17.82 8.42
N THR A 161 -8.85 16.93 9.09
CA THR A 161 -8.40 16.28 10.33
C THR A 161 -7.21 15.36 10.08
N MET A 162 -7.23 14.55 9.01
CA MET A 162 -6.10 13.71 8.59
C MET A 162 -4.86 14.52 8.19
N ILE A 163 -5.04 15.63 7.48
CA ILE A 163 -3.92 16.52 7.11
C ILE A 163 -3.29 17.11 8.38
N LEU A 164 -4.12 17.60 9.31
CA LEU A 164 -3.64 18.19 10.56
C LEU A 164 -2.86 17.18 11.41
N THR A 165 -3.32 15.93 11.51
CA THR A 165 -2.59 14.87 12.24
C THR A 165 -1.33 14.43 11.50
N SER A 166 -1.36 14.34 10.16
CA SER A 166 -0.18 14.02 9.36
C SER A 166 0.92 15.08 9.43
N LEU A 167 0.53 16.34 9.67
CA LEU A 167 1.47 17.46 9.78
C LEU A 167 2.40 17.32 11.00
N ILE A 168 1.95 16.64 12.06
CA ILE A 168 2.78 16.32 13.24
C ILE A 168 3.94 15.39 12.84
N TYR A 169 3.69 14.39 11.99
CA TYR A 169 4.75 13.52 11.47
C TYR A 169 5.74 14.28 10.59
N LEU A 170 5.26 15.24 9.81
CA LEU A 170 6.10 16.08 8.96
C LEU A 170 7.03 16.98 9.79
N ILE A 171 6.55 17.51 10.92
CA ILE A 171 7.37 18.25 11.89
C ILE A 171 8.45 17.35 12.51
N LEU A 172 8.13 16.08 12.85
CA LEU A 172 9.11 15.14 13.41
C LEU A 172 10.17 14.68 12.40
N GLN A 173 9.82 14.66 11.10
CA GLN A 173 10.79 14.36 10.05
C GLN A 173 11.84 15.46 9.88
N VAL A 174 11.54 16.72 10.23
CA VAL A 174 12.50 17.83 10.10
C VAL A 174 13.76 17.58 10.94
N PRO A 175 13.69 17.34 12.27
CA PRO A 175 14.87 16.94 13.04
C PRO A 175 15.50 15.64 12.56
N ALA A 176 14.71 14.63 12.20
CA ALA A 176 15.23 13.34 11.75
C ALA A 176 16.08 13.45 10.47
N LEU A 177 15.71 14.34 9.54
CA LEU A 177 16.47 14.62 8.32
C LEU A 177 17.76 15.39 8.62
N PHE A 178 17.72 16.37 9.54
CA PHE A 178 18.91 17.10 9.97
C PHE A 178 19.89 16.19 10.74
N TYR A 179 19.41 15.40 11.70
CA TYR A 179 20.24 14.47 12.48
C TYR A 179 20.75 13.28 11.65
N THR A 180 20.00 12.77 10.68
CA THR A 180 20.50 11.73 9.75
C THR A 180 21.59 12.29 8.84
N GLY A 181 21.50 13.57 8.44
CA GLY A 181 22.57 14.28 7.74
C GLY A 181 23.83 14.39 8.58
N THR A 182 23.71 14.80 9.84
CA THR A 182 24.83 14.88 10.78
C THR A 182 25.40 13.51 11.14
N ALA A 183 24.57 12.48 11.32
CA ALA A 183 25.03 11.11 11.58
C ALA A 183 25.77 10.48 10.38
N ALA A 184 25.40 10.86 9.15
CA ALA A 184 26.11 10.46 7.94
C ALA A 184 27.45 11.22 7.76
N GLU A 185 27.54 12.45 8.27
CA GLU A 185 28.81 13.21 8.39
C GLU A 185 29.69 12.65 9.52
N ASP A 186 29.13 12.31 10.68
CA ASP A 186 29.82 11.72 11.82
C ASP A 186 30.30 10.29 11.51
N ALA A 187 29.57 9.52 10.71
CA ALA A 187 30.01 8.20 10.23
C ALA A 187 31.18 8.28 9.23
N LYS A 188 31.41 9.46 8.62
CA LYS A 188 32.58 9.75 7.77
C LYS A 188 33.71 10.43 8.53
N ALA A 189 33.49 10.87 9.78
CA ALA A 189 34.54 11.38 10.62
C ALA A 189 35.52 10.25 10.95
N ASP A 190 36.79 10.48 10.66
CA ASP A 190 37.87 9.51 10.89
C ASP A 190 37.94 9.15 12.38
N ASN A 191 37.50 7.94 12.74
CA ASN A 191 37.50 7.41 14.10
C ASN A 191 38.90 7.45 14.75
N ALA A 192 39.98 7.58 13.96
CA ALA A 192 41.34 7.76 14.47
C ALA A 192 41.62 9.18 15.02
N GLN A 193 40.91 10.21 14.55
CA GLN A 193 41.05 11.57 15.08
C GLN A 193 40.26 11.76 16.39
N VAL A 194 39.07 11.15 16.49
CA VAL A 194 38.22 11.23 17.69
C VAL A 194 38.89 10.51 18.87
N ALA A 195 39.49 9.34 18.63
CA ALA A 195 40.28 8.61 19.63
C ALA A 195 41.57 9.34 20.08
N LYS A 196 42.05 10.32 19.30
CA LYS A 196 43.21 11.16 19.65
C LYS A 196 42.82 12.37 20.49
N ALA A 197 41.60 12.88 20.35
CA ALA A 197 41.05 13.97 21.15
C ALA A 197 40.58 13.50 22.54
N GLU A 198 40.24 12.22 22.69
CA GLU A 198 39.69 11.65 23.93
C GLU A 198 40.77 11.14 24.91
N LYS A 199 42.05 11.14 24.53
CA LYS A 199 43.13 10.87 25.51
C LYS A 199 43.34 12.12 26.36
N PRO A 200 42.97 12.11 27.66
CA PRO A 200 43.34 13.21 28.52
C PRO A 200 44.86 13.23 28.59
N SER A 201 45.45 14.39 28.34
CA SER A 201 46.85 14.67 28.58
C SER A 201 47.14 14.47 30.07
N LEU A 202 47.52 13.23 30.43
CA LEU A 202 48.17 12.92 31.69
C LEU A 202 49.58 13.52 31.61
N SER A 203 49.68 14.79 32.03
CA SER A 203 50.91 15.44 32.47
C SER A 203 50.71 15.89 33.91
#